data_AF-A0A953X5J3-F1
#
_entry.id   AF-A0A953X5J3-F1
#
_cell.length_a   1.000
_cell.length_b   1.000
_cell.length_c   1.000
_cell.angle_alpha   90.00
_cell.angle_beta   90.00
_cell.angle_gamma   90.00
#
_symmetry.space_group_name_H-M   'P 1'
#
loop_
_entity.id
_entity.type
_entity.pdbx_description
1 polymer ?
#
loop_
_entity_poly.entity_id
_entity_poly.type
_entity_poly.pdbx_seq_one_letter_code
_entity_poly.pdbx_strand_id
1 'polypeptide(L)'
;EWLLLFIDYMATKRLMAEALNSLDGGASRVYAGSGDIMREALGRLVRRAEAAGNIRPVADPFDLLRAVAGIHYVSPGEDWEPGARAMVDILIAGLRPG
;
A
#
# COMPACT_ATOMS: atom_id res chain seq x y z
N GLU A 1 6.57 -6.96 5.96
CA GLU A 1 7.17 -7.10 4.60
C GLU A 1 6.20 -6.71 3.48
N TRP A 2 5.05 -7.36 3.30
CA TRP A 2 4.15 -7.04 2.16
C TRP A 2 3.71 -5.56 2.05
N LEU A 3 3.39 -4.90 3.18
CA LEU A 3 3.08 -3.47 3.18
C LEU A 3 4.28 -2.59 2.79
N LEU A 4 5.52 -3.05 3.02
CA LEU A 4 6.73 -2.36 2.58
C LEU A 4 6.92 -2.53 1.07
N LEU A 5 6.68 -3.74 0.53
CA LEU A 5 6.68 -3.98 -0.92
C LEU A 5 5.62 -3.13 -1.65
N PHE A 6 4.49 -2.86 -1.01
CA PHE A 6 3.50 -1.92 -1.54
C PHE A 6 4.06 -0.49 -1.66
N ILE A 7 4.87 -0.02 -0.70
CA ILE A 7 5.54 1.29 -0.77
C ILE A 7 6.52 1.31 -1.95
N ASP A 8 7.34 0.28 -2.10
CA ASP A 8 8.29 0.17 -3.21
C ASP A 8 7.58 0.15 -4.57
N TYR A 9 6.44 -0.54 -4.65
CA TYR A 9 5.57 -0.53 -5.82
C TYR A 9 5.02 0.87 -6.12
N MET A 10 4.55 1.61 -5.11
CA MET A 10 4.05 2.99 -5.31
C MET A 10 5.15 3.92 -5.83
N ALA A 11 6.35 3.86 -5.24
CA ALA A 11 7.50 4.65 -5.67
C ALA A 11 7.86 4.38 -7.15
N THR A 12 7.94 3.10 -7.51
CA THR A 12 8.23 2.66 -8.90
C THR A 12 7.11 3.08 -9.86
N LYS A 13 5.85 2.83 -9.47
CA LYS A 13 4.67 3.18 -10.25
C LYS A 13 4.62 4.68 -10.56
N ARG A 14 5.00 5.53 -9.61
CA ARG A 14 5.02 6.98 -9.81
C ARG A 14 6.02 7.39 -10.89
N LEU A 15 7.27 6.96 -10.77
CA LEU A 15 8.32 7.28 -11.75
C LEU A 15 7.93 6.83 -13.17
N MET A 16 7.35 5.63 -13.27
CA MET A 16 6.86 5.11 -14.54
C MET A 16 5.63 5.88 -15.04
N ALA A 17 4.70 6.28 -14.16
CA ALA A 17 3.54 7.07 -14.55
C ALA A 17 3.95 8.45 -15.10
N GLU A 18 4.91 9.11 -14.46
CA GLU A 18 5.48 10.38 -14.94
C GLU A 18 6.10 10.22 -16.34
N ALA A 19 6.86 9.14 -16.56
CA ALA A 19 7.43 8.83 -17.88
C ALA A 19 6.34 8.50 -18.93
N LEU A 20 5.34 7.68 -18.58
CA LEU A 20 4.31 7.22 -19.51
C LEU A 20 3.26 8.28 -19.84
N ASN A 21 3.00 9.23 -18.92
CA ASN A 21 2.12 10.36 -19.19
C ASN A 21 2.69 11.32 -20.25
N SER A 22 3.97 11.19 -20.60
CA SER A 22 4.58 11.89 -21.74
C SER A 22 4.31 11.24 -23.10
N LEU A 23 3.66 10.05 -23.14
CA LEU A 23 3.39 9.26 -24.34
C LEU A 23 1.88 9.13 -24.64
N ASP A 24 1.54 8.96 -25.92
CA ASP A 24 0.15 8.77 -26.36
C ASP A 24 -0.44 7.44 -25.83
N GLY A 25 -1.51 7.53 -25.02
CA GLY A 25 -2.15 6.40 -24.34
C GLY A 25 -1.96 6.37 -22.81
N GLY A 26 -0.99 7.12 -22.28
CA GLY A 26 -0.83 7.45 -20.86
C GLY A 26 -0.61 6.29 -19.89
N ALA A 27 -0.38 6.63 -18.62
CA ALA A 27 -0.15 5.68 -17.54
C ALA A 27 -1.36 4.77 -17.22
N SER A 28 -2.59 5.24 -17.47
CA SER A 28 -3.83 4.59 -17.01
C SER A 28 -4.01 3.18 -17.59
N ARG A 29 -3.61 2.96 -18.84
CA ARG A 29 -3.74 1.67 -19.53
C ARG A 29 -2.81 0.60 -18.96
N VAL A 30 -1.61 1.01 -18.54
CA VAL A 30 -0.58 0.12 -17.98
C VAL A 30 -0.94 -0.35 -16.58
N TYR A 31 -1.66 0.48 -15.82
CA TYR A 31 -2.00 0.18 -14.42
C TYR A 31 -3.41 -0.37 -14.21
N ALA A 32 -4.17 -0.59 -15.28
CA ALA A 32 -5.49 -1.21 -15.20
C ALA A 32 -5.41 -2.56 -14.47
N GLY A 33 -6.29 -2.78 -13.50
CA GLY A 33 -6.35 -4.03 -12.70
C GLY A 33 -5.29 -4.17 -11.60
N SER A 34 -4.25 -3.34 -11.57
CA SER A 34 -3.20 -3.43 -10.53
C SER A 34 -3.75 -3.22 -9.11
N GLY A 35 -4.76 -2.36 -8.95
CA GLY A 35 -5.42 -2.11 -7.67
C GLY A 35 -6.18 -3.33 -7.15
N ASP A 36 -6.87 -4.06 -8.02
CA ASP A 36 -7.67 -5.23 -7.66
C ASP A 36 -6.78 -6.39 -7.19
N ILE A 37 -5.67 -6.63 -7.90
CA ILE A 37 -4.67 -7.64 -7.53
C ILE A 37 -4.13 -7.36 -6.12
N MET A 38 -3.81 -6.10 -5.81
CA MET A 38 -3.29 -5.74 -4.48
C MET A 38 -4.34 -5.84 -3.39
N ARG A 39 -5.60 -5.47 -3.67
CA ARG A 39 -6.72 -5.65 -2.74
C ARG A 39 -6.93 -7.14 -2.44
N GLU A 40 -6.86 -8.00 -3.44
CA GLU A 40 -7.02 -9.45 -3.25
C GLU A 40 -5.86 -10.03 -2.42
N ALA A 41 -4.62 -9.70 -2.78
CA ALA A 41 -3.44 -10.18 -2.07
C ALA A 41 -3.45 -9.77 -0.59
N LEU A 42 -3.75 -8.51 -0.30
CA LEU A 42 -3.86 -8.01 1.07
C LEU A 42 -4.99 -8.71 1.83
N GLY A 43 -6.16 -8.86 1.22
CA GLY A 43 -7.27 -9.57 1.83
C GLY A 43 -6.91 -11.00 2.21
N ARG A 44 -6.15 -11.71 1.36
CA ARG A 44 -5.67 -13.08 1.67
C ARG A 44 -4.68 -13.09 2.83
N LEU A 45 -3.76 -12.12 2.89
CA LEU A 45 -2.76 -12.02 3.96
C LEU A 45 -3.40 -11.70 5.31
N VAL A 46 -4.28 -10.70 5.36
CA VAL A 46 -4.98 -10.30 6.60
C VAL A 46 -5.82 -11.45 7.14
N ARG A 47 -6.65 -12.08 6.30
CA ARG A 47 -7.46 -13.23 6.74
C ARG A 47 -6.63 -14.38 7.33
N ARG A 48 -5.47 -14.67 6.73
CA ARG A 48 -4.55 -15.70 7.26
C ARG A 48 -3.95 -15.29 8.60
N ALA A 49 -3.56 -14.03 8.75
CA ALA A 49 -2.98 -13.52 9.98
C ALA A 49 -4.01 -13.49 11.13
N GLU A 50 -5.26 -13.11 10.83
CA GLU A 50 -6.39 -13.17 11.78
C GLU A 50 -6.68 -14.61 12.21
N ALA A 51 -6.78 -15.54 11.24
CA ALA A 51 -7.05 -16.96 11.53
C ALA A 51 -5.93 -17.61 12.37
N ALA A 52 -4.69 -17.15 12.21
CA ALA A 52 -3.55 -17.59 13.01
C ALA A 52 -3.48 -16.92 14.39
N GLY A 53 -4.33 -15.92 14.68
CA GLY A 53 -4.27 -15.13 15.91
C GLY A 53 -3.08 -14.18 15.97
N ASN A 54 -2.39 -13.91 14.85
CA ASN A 54 -1.21 -13.05 14.80
C ASN A 54 -1.57 -11.55 14.84
N ILE A 55 -2.80 -11.21 14.46
CA ILE A 55 -3.35 -9.86 14.49
C ILE A 55 -4.81 -9.89 14.98
N ARG A 56 -5.27 -8.78 15.53
CA ARG A 56 -6.68 -8.53 15.80
C ARG A 56 -7.49 -8.38 14.50
N PRO A 57 -8.82 -8.59 14.53
CA PRO A 57 -9.68 -8.41 13.36
C PRO A 57 -9.59 -7.00 12.76
N VAL A 58 -9.55 -6.93 11.43
CA VAL A 58 -9.49 -5.70 10.64
C VAL A 58 -10.77 -5.57 9.83
N ALA A 59 -11.52 -4.47 10.03
CA ALA A 59 -12.83 -4.28 9.38
C ALA A 59 -12.74 -4.17 7.84
N ASP A 60 -11.84 -3.32 7.32
CA ASP A 60 -11.47 -3.30 5.90
C ASP A 60 -9.93 -3.42 5.80
N PRO A 61 -9.40 -4.57 5.35
CA PRO A 61 -7.97 -4.74 5.10
C PRO A 61 -7.38 -3.63 4.23
N PHE A 62 -8.16 -3.09 3.29
CA PHE A 62 -7.69 -2.06 2.37
C PHE A 62 -7.46 -0.71 3.04
N ASP A 63 -8.00 -0.46 4.23
CA ASP A 63 -7.69 0.75 4.99
C ASP A 63 -6.22 0.82 5.40
N LEU A 64 -5.53 -0.32 5.50
CA LEU A 64 -4.08 -0.35 5.69
C LEU A 64 -3.35 0.26 4.48
N LEU A 65 -3.80 -0.02 3.26
CA LEU A 65 -3.23 0.61 2.06
C LEU A 65 -3.57 2.08 1.99
N ARG A 66 -4.81 2.46 2.33
CA ARG A 66 -5.23 3.87 2.35
C ARG A 66 -4.42 4.68 3.36
N ALA A 67 -4.17 4.14 4.54
CA ALA A 67 -3.37 4.81 5.57
C ALA A 67 -1.93 5.06 5.10
N VAL A 68 -1.29 4.05 4.48
CA VAL A 68 0.07 4.18 3.95
C VAL A 68 0.12 5.12 2.75
N ALA A 69 -0.79 4.96 1.79
CA ALA A 69 -0.87 5.83 0.60
C ALA A 69 -1.25 7.28 0.95
N GLY A 70 -2.01 7.49 2.03
CA GLY A 70 -2.40 8.81 2.51
C GLY A 70 -1.20 9.70 2.84
N ILE A 71 -0.10 9.13 3.33
CA ILE A 71 1.14 9.88 3.62
C ILE A 71 1.68 10.55 2.36
N HIS A 72 1.66 9.84 1.23
CA HIS A 72 2.07 10.37 -0.06
C HIS A 72 1.20 11.56 -0.49
N TYR A 73 -0.12 11.47 -0.33
CA TYR A 73 -1.02 12.54 -0.75
C TYR A 73 -0.98 13.78 0.17
N VAL A 74 -0.66 13.59 1.45
CA VAL A 74 -0.57 14.69 2.44
C VAL A 74 0.76 15.42 2.36
N SER A 75 1.85 14.71 2.05
CA SER A 75 3.19 15.30 1.88
C SER A 75 3.91 14.65 0.70
N PRO A 76 3.65 15.10 -0.55
CA PRO A 76 4.20 14.46 -1.76
C PRO A 76 5.70 14.74 -2.02
N GLY A 77 6.38 15.42 -1.10
CA GLY A 77 7.82 15.72 -1.17
C GLY A 77 8.71 14.49 -0.95
N GLU A 78 10.03 14.69 -0.93
CA GLU A 78 11.02 13.59 -0.85
C GLU A 78 10.90 12.70 0.40
N ASP A 79 10.25 13.20 1.47
CA ASP A 79 10.14 12.51 2.76
C ASP A 79 8.93 11.57 2.90
N TRP A 80 8.13 11.39 1.85
CA TRP A 80 6.92 10.56 1.95
C TRP A 80 7.23 9.07 2.19
N GLU A 81 8.30 8.54 1.60
CA GLU A 81 8.66 7.12 1.73
C GLU A 81 9.08 6.75 3.16
N PRO A 82 10.00 7.49 3.82
CA PRO A 82 10.28 7.28 5.24
C PRO A 82 9.04 7.36 6.12
N GLY A 83 8.16 8.35 5.89
CA GLY A 83 6.91 8.50 6.64
C GLY A 83 5.95 7.34 6.44
N ALA A 84 5.81 6.85 5.20
CA ALA A 84 4.99 5.69 4.87
C ALA A 84 5.51 4.40 5.54
N ARG A 85 6.83 4.19 5.57
CA ARG A 85 7.46 3.05 6.24
C ARG A 85 7.24 3.10 7.76
N ALA A 86 7.41 4.28 8.37
CA ALA A 86 7.11 4.47 9.79
C ALA A 86 5.63 4.21 10.10
N MET A 87 4.71 4.62 9.22
CA MET A 87 3.28 4.31 9.37
C MET A 87 3.01 2.80 9.32
N VAL A 88 3.72 2.04 8.49
CA VAL A 88 3.62 0.56 8.48
C VAL A 88 3.97 -0.01 9.85
N ASP A 89 5.03 0.46 10.49
CA ASP A 89 5.42 -0.03 11.82
C ASP A 89 4.35 0.26 12.87
N ILE A 90 3.76 1.47 12.84
CA ILE A 90 2.66 1.86 13.74
C ILE A 90 1.43 0.98 13.53
N LEU A 91 1.03 0.77 12.27
CA LEU A 91 -0.12 -0.07 11.94
C LEU A 91 0.10 -1.51 12.40
N ILE A 92 1.27 -2.09 12.11
CA ILE A 92 1.58 -3.46 12.53
C ILE A 92 1.61 -3.57 14.06
N ALA A 93 2.20 -2.61 14.76
CA ALA A 93 2.19 -2.60 16.22
C ALA A 93 0.77 -2.54 16.80
N GLY A 94 -0.10 -1.68 16.25
CA GLY A 94 -1.50 -1.54 16.68
C GLY A 94 -2.41 -2.72 16.32
N LEU A 95 -1.99 -3.56 15.37
CA LEU A 95 -2.71 -4.78 14.97
C LEU A 95 -2.34 -6.00 15.81
N ARG A 96 -1.21 -5.99 16.52
CA ARG A 96 -0.81 -7.11 17.36
C ARG A 96 -1.86 -7.35 18.46
N PRO A 97 -2.15 -8.62 18.80
CA PRO A 97 -2.96 -8.94 19.96
C PRO A 97 -2.34 -8.31 21.22
N GLY A 98 -3.20 -7.81 22.10
CA GLY A 98 -2.81 -7.36 23.44
C GLY A 98 -2.61 -8.51 24.41
#